data_AF-A0A9W8APM9-F1
#
_entry.id   AF-A0A9W8APM9-F1
#
_cell.length_a   1.000
_cell.length_b   1.000
_cell.length_c   1.000
_cell.angle_alpha   90.00
_cell.angle_beta   90.00
_cell.angle_gamma   90.00
#
_symmetry.space_group_name_H-M   'P 1'
#
loop_
_entity.id
_entity.type
_entity.pdbx_description
1 polymer ?
#
loop_
_entity_poly.entity_id
_entity_poly.type
_entity_poly.pdbx_seq_one_letter_code
_entity_poly.pdbx_strand_id
1 'polypeptide(L)'
;MKLNVKMLRYLSAEDFRVLTAVEMGSKNHEVVPLPIIVQIANLRHGGVQKCIAELARRDLVAKVINTKYEGYRLTYGGYDYLALKTLSKRGSVVSVGNQIGVGKESDIYVVADAEGNQRVLKIHRLGRTSFRTVKNNRDYMQGRKSASWLYMSRLSAIKEMAFMKVLKEHQFPVPTPVDQNRHCVVMELVDAFPLRQIREVGKPGRLYSELMNMIVRLAQYGLIHGDFNEFNILIKEPGIPILIDFPQMVSTSHANAEYYFNRDVECIRLYFRRRFHYESALYPRFTTDTNREFNLDVQVAASGFNPKQQKVLEEYLDEHGRGDQQSDDDVSNDTDSESESDDTDLSDSENEGNSGSEEKAEENVEANTSTNASVLSTTTAKLENITL
;
A
#
# COMPACT_ATOMS: atom_id res chain seq x y z
N MET A 1 7.63 -9.50 -2.82
CA MET A 1 7.16 -10.64 -2.01
C MET A 1 5.66 -10.48 -1.81
N LYS A 2 4.85 -11.54 -2.01
CA LYS A 2 3.43 -11.59 -1.63
C LYS A 2 3.31 -12.23 -0.23
N LEU A 3 2.27 -11.94 0.52
CA LEU A 3 2.01 -12.59 1.81
C LEU A 3 1.56 -14.04 1.58
N ASN A 4 2.40 -15.01 1.95
CA ASN A 4 1.95 -16.40 2.06
C ASN A 4 1.45 -16.63 3.49
N VAL A 5 0.13 -16.73 3.69
CA VAL A 5 -0.48 -16.96 5.01
C VAL A 5 -0.39 -18.44 5.44
N LYS A 6 -0.32 -19.37 4.48
CA LYS A 6 -0.45 -20.82 4.73
C LYS A 6 0.71 -21.37 5.60
N MET A 7 1.87 -20.71 5.65
CA MET A 7 3.00 -21.12 6.49
C MET A 7 2.90 -20.70 7.98
N LEU A 8 1.91 -19.86 8.34
CA LEU A 8 1.70 -19.37 9.71
C LEU A 8 1.22 -20.49 10.65
N ARG A 9 0.39 -21.41 10.14
CA ARG A 9 -0.09 -22.63 10.84
C ARG A 9 1.05 -23.57 11.25
N TYR A 10 2.15 -23.58 10.49
CA TYR A 10 3.27 -24.51 10.67
C TYR A 10 4.39 -23.94 11.55
N LEU A 11 4.14 -22.89 12.34
CA LEU A 11 5.12 -22.29 13.26
C LEU A 11 4.76 -22.60 14.71
N SER A 12 5.75 -23.05 15.48
CA SER A 12 5.59 -23.35 16.89
C SER A 12 5.57 -22.08 17.75
N ALA A 13 5.16 -22.23 19.02
CA ALA A 13 5.28 -21.17 20.01
C ALA A 13 6.75 -20.75 20.25
N GLU A 14 7.72 -21.65 20.06
CA GLU A 14 9.15 -21.33 20.17
C GLU A 14 9.63 -20.49 18.98
N ASP A 15 9.17 -20.78 17.75
CA ASP A 15 9.49 -20.00 16.56
C ASP A 15 9.00 -18.55 16.69
N PHE A 16 7.75 -18.34 17.14
CA PHE A 16 7.23 -16.99 17.39
C PHE A 16 7.98 -16.27 18.52
N ARG A 17 8.45 -16.99 19.54
CA ARG A 17 9.23 -16.44 20.66
C ARG A 17 10.63 -16.02 20.21
N VAL A 18 11.28 -16.81 19.35
CA VAL A 18 12.55 -16.48 18.71
C VAL A 18 12.39 -15.30 17.72
N LEU A 19 11.34 -15.29 16.91
CA LEU A 19 11.04 -14.20 15.97
C LEU A 19 10.77 -12.87 16.71
N THR A 20 10.08 -12.93 17.86
CA THR A 20 9.89 -11.78 18.76
C THR A 20 11.21 -11.32 19.39
N ALA A 21 12.10 -12.24 19.76
CA ALA A 21 13.42 -11.90 20.27
C ALA A 21 14.30 -11.17 19.23
N VAL A 22 14.19 -11.54 17.95
CA VAL A 22 14.83 -10.80 16.84
C VAL A 22 14.24 -9.39 16.70
N GLU A 23 12.92 -9.20 16.75
CA GLU A 23 12.29 -7.87 16.74
C GLU A 23 12.73 -7.01 17.94
N MET A 24 12.81 -7.59 19.13
CA MET A 24 13.27 -6.88 20.34
C MET A 24 14.73 -6.47 20.22
N GLY A 25 15.61 -7.35 19.72
CA GLY A 25 17.01 -7.02 19.44
C GLY A 25 17.18 -5.96 18.36
N SER A 26 16.32 -5.96 17.32
CA SER A 26 16.41 -5.02 16.19
C SER A 26 16.09 -3.56 16.54
N LYS A 27 15.66 -3.28 17.77
CA LYS A 27 15.52 -1.90 18.28
C LYS A 27 16.86 -1.23 18.54
N ASN A 28 17.89 -2.02 18.88
CA ASN A 28 19.21 -1.53 19.29
C ASN A 28 20.33 -1.92 18.30
N HIS A 29 20.13 -2.99 17.51
CA HIS A 29 21.12 -3.52 16.57
C HIS A 29 20.51 -3.74 15.19
N GLU A 30 21.11 -3.23 14.12
CA GLU A 30 20.63 -3.47 12.74
C GLU A 30 20.68 -4.95 12.35
N VAL A 31 21.73 -5.64 12.81
CA VAL A 31 21.91 -7.10 12.72
C VAL A 31 22.00 -7.63 14.15
N VAL A 32 21.11 -8.54 14.55
CA VAL A 32 21.02 -9.04 15.92
C VAL A 32 21.92 -10.27 16.08
N PRO A 33 22.95 -10.24 16.95
CA PRO A 33 23.83 -11.39 17.19
C PRO A 33 23.08 -12.57 17.85
N LEU A 34 23.47 -13.80 17.52
CA LEU A 34 22.85 -15.02 18.06
C LEU A 34 22.79 -15.05 19.61
N PRO A 35 23.84 -14.66 20.38
CA PRO A 35 23.77 -14.65 21.84
C PRO A 35 22.66 -13.73 22.39
N ILE A 36 22.40 -12.59 21.74
CA ILE A 36 21.35 -11.65 22.14
C ILE A 36 19.96 -12.26 21.87
N ILE A 37 19.79 -12.97 20.74
CA ILE A 37 18.53 -13.68 20.44
C ILE A 37 18.29 -14.79 21.48
N VAL A 38 19.32 -15.55 21.86
CA VAL A 38 19.23 -16.60 22.90
C VAL A 38 18.86 -16.00 24.26
N GLN A 39 19.49 -14.89 24.66
CA GLN A 39 19.21 -14.20 25.91
C GLN A 39 17.78 -13.64 25.97
N ILE A 40 17.32 -12.95 24.92
CA ILE A 40 15.97 -12.36 24.88
C ILE A 40 14.90 -13.44 24.74
N ALA A 41 15.13 -14.50 23.95
CA ALA A 41 14.20 -15.62 23.85
C ALA A 41 14.11 -16.40 25.17
N ASN A 42 15.18 -16.43 25.99
CA ASN A 42 15.28 -17.23 27.21
C ASN A 42 14.92 -18.71 26.91
N LEU A 43 15.65 -19.30 25.97
CA LEU A 43 15.54 -20.69 25.51
C LEU A 43 16.94 -21.30 25.41
N ARG A 44 17.06 -22.64 25.41
CA ARG A 44 18.36 -23.32 25.25
C ARG A 44 18.95 -23.04 23.86
N HIS A 45 20.25 -22.76 23.78
CA HIS A 45 20.95 -22.34 22.56
C HIS A 45 20.65 -23.22 21.32
N GLY A 46 20.70 -24.55 21.46
CA GLY A 46 20.40 -25.48 20.36
C GLY A 46 18.96 -25.41 19.84
N GLY A 47 17.99 -25.13 20.72
CA GLY A 47 16.59 -24.90 20.31
C GLY A 47 16.43 -23.62 19.50
N VAL A 48 17.02 -22.52 19.98
CA VAL A 48 17.05 -21.24 19.26
C VAL A 48 17.72 -21.38 17.89
N GLN A 49 18.85 -22.07 17.81
CA GLN A 49 19.56 -22.30 16.55
C GLN A 49 18.73 -23.12 15.54
N LYS A 50 17.97 -24.13 16.00
CA LYS A 50 17.02 -24.87 15.16
C LYS A 50 15.88 -23.97 14.66
N CYS A 51 15.24 -23.22 15.56
CA CYS A 51 14.14 -22.30 15.19
C CYS A 51 14.62 -21.20 14.22
N ILE A 52 15.81 -20.63 14.43
CA ILE A 52 16.37 -19.64 13.49
C ILE A 52 16.63 -20.25 12.11
N ALA A 53 17.14 -21.48 12.03
CA ALA A 53 17.34 -22.15 10.75
C ALA A 53 16.01 -22.46 10.03
N GLU A 54 14.95 -22.77 10.78
CA GLU A 54 13.57 -22.94 10.30
C GLU A 54 12.98 -21.62 9.78
N LEU A 55 13.06 -20.55 10.57
CA LEU A 55 12.61 -19.20 10.22
C LEU A 55 13.36 -18.64 9.02
N ALA A 56 14.66 -18.93 8.89
CA ALA A 56 15.48 -18.53 7.75
C ALA A 56 15.10 -19.28 6.46
N ARG A 57 14.83 -20.58 6.53
CA ARG A 57 14.32 -21.39 5.41
C ARG A 57 12.97 -20.90 4.88
N ARG A 58 12.23 -20.14 5.68
CA ARG A 58 10.90 -19.57 5.35
C ARG A 58 10.95 -18.07 5.04
N ASP A 59 12.14 -17.49 4.83
CA ASP A 59 12.37 -16.05 4.60
C ASP A 59 11.78 -15.12 5.69
N LEU A 60 11.62 -15.59 6.93
CA LEU A 60 11.10 -14.80 8.06
C LEU A 60 12.21 -14.04 8.80
N VAL A 61 13.44 -14.58 8.78
CA VAL A 61 14.67 -13.89 9.19
C VAL A 61 15.73 -14.11 8.12
N ALA A 62 16.61 -13.14 7.90
CA ALA A 62 17.75 -13.28 7.01
C ALA A 62 19.05 -13.30 7.83
N LYS A 63 19.90 -14.30 7.62
CA LYS A 63 21.27 -14.28 8.18
C LYS A 63 22.07 -13.20 7.46
N VAL A 64 22.85 -12.42 8.22
CA VAL A 64 23.82 -11.46 7.70
C VAL A 64 25.19 -11.85 8.25
N ILE A 65 26.16 -12.00 7.34
CA ILE A 65 27.56 -12.26 7.65
C ILE A 65 28.36 -11.17 6.93
N ASN A 66 29.09 -10.37 7.69
CA ASN A 66 29.97 -9.31 7.20
C ASN A 66 31.19 -9.25 8.13
N THR A 67 32.33 -8.73 7.68
CA THR A 67 33.64 -8.76 8.38
C THR A 67 33.64 -8.12 9.78
N LYS A 68 32.59 -7.36 10.12
CA LYS A 68 32.40 -6.73 11.45
C LYS A 68 31.18 -7.24 12.22
N TYR A 69 30.26 -8.00 11.59
CA TYR A 69 28.98 -8.39 12.18
C TYR A 69 28.48 -9.74 11.63
N GLU A 70 28.24 -10.69 12.52
CA GLU A 70 27.44 -11.89 12.24
C GLU A 70 26.16 -11.87 13.08
N GLY A 71 25.03 -12.17 12.44
CA GLY A 71 23.75 -12.29 13.13
C GLY A 71 22.57 -12.42 12.17
N TYR A 72 21.40 -12.02 12.64
CA TYR A 72 20.14 -12.14 11.90
C TYR A 72 19.38 -10.82 11.90
N ARG A 73 18.74 -10.50 10.77
CA ARG A 73 17.79 -9.39 10.65
C ARG A 73 16.38 -9.90 10.39
N LEU A 74 15.38 -9.17 10.87
CA LEU A 74 13.97 -9.46 10.59
C LEU A 74 13.64 -9.10 9.14
N THR A 75 12.83 -9.91 8.46
CA THR A 75 12.32 -9.59 7.11
C THR A 75 10.91 -9.00 7.19
N TYR A 76 10.40 -8.49 6.06
CA TYR A 76 8.97 -8.16 5.93
C TYR A 76 8.07 -9.35 6.25
N GLY A 77 8.39 -10.55 5.76
CA GLY A 77 7.60 -11.76 6.06
C GLY A 77 7.55 -12.07 7.56
N GLY A 78 8.69 -11.97 8.25
CA GLY A 78 8.75 -12.11 9.71
C GLY A 78 7.93 -11.04 10.45
N TYR A 79 7.95 -9.80 9.97
CA TYR A 79 7.20 -8.69 10.55
C TYR A 79 5.68 -8.85 10.33
N ASP A 80 5.25 -9.21 9.10
CA ASP A 80 3.88 -9.57 8.75
C ASP A 80 3.34 -10.66 9.68
N TYR A 81 4.15 -11.70 9.92
CA TYR A 81 3.80 -12.85 10.75
C TYR A 81 3.64 -12.51 12.23
N LEU A 82 4.55 -11.71 12.79
CA LEU A 82 4.40 -11.18 14.14
C LEU A 82 3.16 -10.29 14.27
N ALA A 83 2.86 -9.49 13.23
CA ALA A 83 1.66 -8.66 13.20
C ALA A 83 0.39 -9.52 13.25
N LEU A 84 0.23 -10.43 12.30
CA LEU A 84 -0.88 -11.38 12.19
C LEU A 84 -1.08 -12.21 13.45
N LYS A 85 -0.01 -12.78 14.04
CA LYS A 85 -0.17 -13.65 15.22
C LYS A 85 -0.72 -12.92 16.45
N THR A 86 -0.50 -11.61 16.54
CA THR A 86 -1.09 -10.79 17.60
C THR A 86 -2.57 -10.49 17.32
N LEU A 87 -2.92 -10.16 16.07
CA LEU A 87 -4.30 -9.89 15.64
C LEU A 87 -5.18 -11.15 15.79
N SER A 88 -4.64 -12.32 15.43
CA SER A 88 -5.24 -13.63 15.69
C SER A 88 -5.43 -13.90 17.18
N LYS A 89 -4.44 -13.62 18.03
CA LYS A 89 -4.59 -13.76 19.49
C LYS A 89 -5.64 -12.80 20.10
N ARG A 90 -5.95 -11.68 19.43
CA ARG A 90 -7.00 -10.73 19.84
C ARG A 90 -8.40 -11.08 19.30
N GLY A 91 -8.52 -12.02 18.36
CA GLY A 91 -9.77 -12.32 17.65
C GLY A 91 -10.08 -11.38 16.48
N SER A 92 -9.30 -10.30 16.30
CA SER A 92 -9.47 -9.27 15.25
C SER A 92 -9.31 -9.82 13.83
N VAL A 93 -8.55 -10.91 13.67
CA VAL A 93 -8.28 -11.58 12.38
C VAL A 93 -8.18 -13.09 12.64
N VAL A 94 -9.21 -13.86 12.26
CA VAL A 94 -9.26 -15.33 12.41
C VAL A 94 -9.00 -16.05 11.08
N SER A 95 -9.33 -15.45 9.94
CA SER A 95 -8.93 -15.95 8.63
C SER A 95 -8.52 -14.83 7.67
N VAL A 96 -7.68 -15.16 6.68
CA VAL A 96 -7.28 -14.24 5.61
C VAL A 96 -7.74 -14.82 4.28
N GLY A 97 -8.54 -14.04 3.55
CA GLY A 97 -9.03 -14.36 2.22
C GLY A 97 -8.20 -13.67 1.13
N ASN A 98 -8.88 -13.22 0.08
CA ASN A 98 -8.24 -12.72 -1.13
C ASN A 98 -7.54 -11.36 -0.91
N GLN A 99 -6.43 -11.16 -1.64
CA GLN A 99 -5.82 -9.84 -1.80
C GLN A 99 -6.68 -9.02 -2.78
N ILE A 100 -7.25 -7.91 -2.30
CA ILE A 100 -8.08 -7.00 -3.11
C ILE A 100 -7.32 -5.78 -3.61
N GLY A 101 -6.14 -5.49 -3.04
CA GLY A 101 -5.30 -4.36 -3.45
C GLY A 101 -3.79 -4.61 -3.31
N VAL A 102 -3.04 -4.11 -4.29
CA VAL A 102 -1.57 -4.02 -4.29
C VAL A 102 -1.22 -2.55 -4.58
N GLY A 103 -0.90 -1.78 -3.54
CA GLY A 103 -0.47 -0.39 -3.67
C GLY A 103 1.05 -0.26 -3.83
N LYS A 104 1.49 0.95 -4.23
CA LYS A 104 2.92 1.35 -4.20
C LYS A 104 3.50 1.18 -2.79
N GLU A 105 2.73 1.50 -1.76
CA GLU A 105 3.18 1.53 -0.35
C GLU A 105 2.39 0.60 0.60
N SER A 106 1.41 -0.16 0.12
CA SER A 106 0.58 -1.03 0.96
C SER A 106 0.08 -2.29 0.24
N ASP A 107 -0.33 -3.32 1.00
CA ASP A 107 -1.16 -4.43 0.51
C ASP A 107 -2.50 -4.43 1.25
N ILE A 108 -3.59 -4.74 0.54
CA ILE A 108 -4.96 -4.81 1.08
C ILE A 108 -5.52 -6.23 0.93
N TYR A 109 -5.84 -6.88 2.05
CA TYR A 109 -6.44 -8.22 2.09
C TYR A 109 -7.83 -8.16 2.75
N VAL A 110 -8.77 -8.97 2.25
CA VAL A 110 -10.00 -9.27 3.00
C VAL A 110 -9.67 -10.28 4.10
N VAL A 111 -10.19 -10.05 5.30
CA VAL A 111 -10.07 -10.95 6.45
C VAL A 111 -11.42 -11.13 7.12
N ALA A 112 -11.56 -12.14 7.97
CA ALA A 112 -12.70 -12.28 8.88
C ALA A 112 -12.25 -12.19 10.34
N ASP A 113 -13.06 -11.56 11.19
CA ASP A 113 -12.90 -11.60 12.65
C ASP A 113 -13.50 -12.88 13.27
N ALA A 114 -13.42 -13.01 14.59
CA ALA A 114 -13.89 -14.20 15.32
C ALA A 114 -15.42 -14.42 15.27
N GLU A 115 -16.20 -13.41 14.89
CA GLU A 115 -17.65 -13.50 14.69
C GLU A 115 -18.00 -13.87 13.23
N GLY A 116 -17.01 -13.82 12.32
CA GLY A 116 -17.18 -14.06 10.89
C GLY A 116 -17.49 -12.81 10.07
N ASN A 117 -17.48 -11.61 10.66
CA ASN A 117 -17.68 -10.38 9.89
C ASN A 117 -16.48 -10.15 8.98
N GLN A 118 -16.72 -9.73 7.73
CA GLN A 118 -15.66 -9.36 6.81
C GLN A 118 -15.07 -7.97 7.16
N ARG A 119 -13.74 -7.91 7.19
CA ARG A 119 -12.93 -6.72 7.49
C ARG A 119 -11.82 -6.57 6.44
N VAL A 120 -11.18 -5.41 6.42
CA VAL A 120 -9.99 -5.15 5.62
C VAL A 120 -8.75 -5.16 6.52
N LEU A 121 -7.72 -5.88 6.10
CA LEU A 121 -6.36 -5.81 6.62
C LEU A 121 -5.48 -5.04 5.65
N LYS A 122 -5.06 -3.83 6.03
CA LYS A 122 -4.06 -3.02 5.33
C LYS A 122 -2.68 -3.27 5.95
N ILE A 123 -1.70 -3.62 5.12
CA ILE A 123 -0.31 -3.86 5.53
C ILE A 123 0.58 -2.81 4.87
N HIS A 124 1.21 -1.95 5.67
CA HIS A 124 2.07 -0.87 5.19
C HIS A 124 3.45 -1.44 4.80
N ARG A 125 3.97 -1.02 3.64
CA ARG A 125 5.23 -1.50 3.05
C ARG A 125 5.99 -0.36 2.38
N LEU A 126 6.35 0.63 3.19
CA LEU A 126 7.18 1.77 2.78
C LEU A 126 8.52 1.25 2.23
N GLY A 127 9.02 1.85 1.14
CA GLY A 127 10.24 1.40 0.46
C GLY A 127 10.09 0.22 -0.50
N ARG A 128 8.87 -0.21 -0.83
CA ARG A 128 8.63 -1.24 -1.87
C ARG A 128 9.13 -0.82 -3.26
N THR A 129 8.93 0.44 -3.63
CA THR A 129 9.27 1.01 -4.96
C THR A 129 10.70 1.52 -5.06
N SER A 130 11.24 2.06 -3.97
CA SER A 130 12.54 2.77 -3.95
C SER A 130 13.73 1.88 -4.30
N PHE A 131 13.61 0.55 -4.28
CA PHE A 131 14.66 -0.37 -4.72
C PHE A 131 15.13 -0.17 -6.18
N ARG A 132 14.33 0.45 -7.06
CA ARG A 132 14.81 0.88 -8.40
C ARG A 132 15.70 2.13 -8.30
N THR A 133 15.25 3.18 -7.62
CA THR A 133 15.92 4.49 -7.55
C THR A 133 17.12 4.54 -6.59
N VAL A 134 17.08 3.77 -5.49
CA VAL A 134 18.16 3.67 -4.48
C VAL A 134 19.46 3.08 -5.06
N LYS A 135 19.41 2.50 -6.26
CA LYS A 135 20.63 2.09 -6.98
C LYS A 135 21.48 3.29 -7.44
N ASN A 136 20.87 4.47 -7.63
CA ASN A 136 21.54 5.69 -8.06
C ASN A 136 21.91 6.60 -6.87
N ASN A 137 21.02 6.77 -5.89
CA ASN A 137 21.24 7.70 -4.77
C ASN A 137 22.08 7.12 -3.61
N ARG A 138 22.78 6.01 -3.84
CA ARG A 138 23.39 5.18 -2.78
C ARG A 138 24.56 5.85 -2.05
N ASP A 139 25.25 6.78 -2.70
CA ASP A 139 26.42 7.45 -2.13
C ASP A 139 26.07 8.64 -1.22
N TYR A 140 24.87 9.24 -1.38
CA TYR A 140 24.45 10.40 -0.58
C TYR A 140 23.87 10.07 0.80
N MET A 141 23.46 8.81 1.06
CA MET A 141 22.78 8.42 2.30
C MET A 141 23.69 7.90 3.43
N GLN A 142 25.01 7.86 3.26
CA GLN A 142 25.94 7.25 4.23
C GLN A 142 26.00 7.94 5.61
N GLY A 143 25.49 9.18 5.73
CA GLY A 143 25.62 10.00 6.96
C GLY A 143 24.46 9.94 7.97
N ARG A 144 23.28 9.42 7.60
CA ARG A 144 22.09 9.38 8.50
C ARG A 144 21.86 7.97 9.05
N LYS A 145 21.53 7.87 10.35
CA LYS A 145 20.90 6.68 10.94
C LYS A 145 19.46 6.57 10.45
N SER A 146 19.29 6.30 9.16
CA SER A 146 17.97 6.26 8.52
C SER A 146 17.12 5.18 9.18
N ALA A 147 15.89 5.53 9.54
CA ALA A 147 15.02 4.64 10.28
C ALA A 147 14.60 3.46 9.40
N SER A 148 14.74 2.23 9.93
CA SER A 148 14.41 1.01 9.19
C SER A 148 13.02 1.09 8.56
N TRP A 149 12.87 0.68 7.30
CA TRP A 149 11.61 0.71 6.57
C TRP A 149 10.46 -0.03 7.29
N LEU A 150 10.78 -1.02 8.14
CA LEU A 150 9.82 -1.68 9.04
C LEU A 150 9.29 -0.74 10.13
N TYR A 151 10.17 0.07 10.73
CA TYR A 151 9.79 1.10 11.70
C TYR A 151 8.98 2.22 11.05
N MET A 152 9.34 2.64 9.83
CA MET A 152 8.57 3.65 9.07
C MET A 152 7.18 3.13 8.70
N SER A 153 7.08 1.89 8.23
CA SER A 153 5.80 1.22 7.98
C SER A 153 4.95 1.09 9.26
N ARG A 154 5.58 0.88 10.42
CA ARG A 154 4.91 0.93 11.73
C ARG A 154 4.42 2.33 12.11
N LEU A 155 5.21 3.39 11.89
CA LEU A 155 4.77 4.76 12.17
C LEU A 155 3.59 5.15 11.27
N SER A 156 3.65 4.79 9.98
CA SER A 156 2.58 5.00 9.00
C SER A 156 1.26 4.35 9.45
N ALA A 157 1.30 3.08 9.88
CA ALA A 157 0.12 2.36 10.38
C ALA A 157 -0.44 2.90 11.71
N ILE A 158 0.42 3.44 12.59
CA ILE A 158 -0.02 4.10 13.82
C ILE A 158 -0.69 5.44 13.50
N LYS A 159 -0.09 6.25 12.61
CA LYS A 159 -0.63 7.54 12.14
C LYS A 159 -2.00 7.35 11.49
N GLU A 160 -2.14 6.39 10.55
CA GLU A 160 -3.41 6.13 9.89
C GLU A 160 -4.51 5.67 10.86
N MET A 161 -4.21 4.77 11.79
CA MET A 161 -5.18 4.36 12.83
C MET A 161 -5.62 5.54 13.72
N ALA A 162 -4.69 6.43 14.09
CA ALA A 162 -5.02 7.59 14.91
C ALA A 162 -5.97 8.56 14.17
N PHE A 163 -5.68 8.88 12.91
CA PHE A 163 -6.59 9.70 12.09
C PHE A 163 -7.94 9.02 11.87
N MET A 164 -7.97 7.72 11.53
CA MET A 164 -9.21 6.99 11.26
C MET A 164 -10.16 6.98 12.47
N LYS A 165 -9.62 6.89 13.70
CA LYS A 165 -10.42 7.01 14.94
C LYS A 165 -11.01 8.40 15.11
N VAL A 166 -10.15 9.42 15.12
CA VAL A 166 -10.56 10.81 15.37
C VAL A 166 -11.54 11.31 14.28
N LEU A 167 -11.33 10.94 13.02
CA LEU A 167 -12.26 11.23 11.93
C LEU A 167 -13.62 10.52 12.10
N LYS A 168 -13.63 9.26 12.56
CA LYS A 168 -14.89 8.52 12.82
C LYS A 168 -15.65 9.09 14.03
N GLU A 169 -14.93 9.45 15.10
CA GLU A 169 -15.47 10.10 16.31
C GLU A 169 -16.10 11.47 16.01
N HIS A 170 -15.63 12.16 14.96
CA HIS A 170 -16.21 13.41 14.44
C HIS A 170 -17.08 13.21 13.17
N GLN A 171 -17.65 12.03 12.94
CA GLN A 171 -18.62 11.74 11.88
C GLN A 171 -18.14 12.16 10.46
N PHE A 172 -16.87 11.96 10.15
CA PHE A 172 -16.41 11.95 8.75
C PHE A 172 -16.75 10.57 8.11
N PRO A 173 -17.03 10.53 6.80
CA PRO A 173 -17.32 9.28 6.10
C PRO A 173 -16.01 8.51 5.87
N VAL A 174 -15.59 7.75 6.88
CA VAL A 174 -14.37 6.91 6.88
C VAL A 174 -14.70 5.48 7.34
N PRO A 175 -13.93 4.46 6.92
CA PRO A 175 -14.06 3.09 7.45
C PRO A 175 -13.99 3.08 8.98
N THR A 176 -14.77 2.23 9.64
CA THR A 176 -14.67 2.06 11.10
C THR A 176 -13.34 1.37 11.45
N PRO A 177 -12.47 1.99 12.29
CA PRO A 177 -11.23 1.35 12.73
C PRO A 177 -11.52 0.22 13.72
N VAL A 178 -10.80 -0.90 13.61
CA VAL A 178 -10.99 -2.08 14.47
C VAL A 178 -9.76 -2.33 15.34
N ASP A 179 -8.61 -2.62 14.75
CA ASP A 179 -7.39 -3.00 15.49
C ASP A 179 -6.11 -2.55 14.77
N GLN A 180 -5.04 -2.35 15.54
CA GLN A 180 -3.72 -1.91 15.05
C GLN A 180 -2.63 -2.76 15.66
N ASN A 181 -1.70 -3.21 14.83
CA ASN A 181 -0.48 -3.83 15.33
C ASN A 181 0.68 -3.68 14.36
N ARG A 182 1.83 -3.19 14.85
CA ARG A 182 3.05 -2.98 14.05
C ARG A 182 2.76 -2.09 12.84
N HIS A 183 2.88 -2.62 11.63
CA HIS A 183 2.63 -2.01 10.32
C HIS A 183 1.28 -2.43 9.71
N CYS A 184 0.41 -3.07 10.50
CA CYS A 184 -0.92 -3.53 10.06
C CYS A 184 -2.05 -2.74 10.72
N VAL A 185 -3.08 -2.44 9.93
CA VAL A 185 -4.35 -1.81 10.33
C VAL A 185 -5.50 -2.73 9.92
N VAL A 186 -6.42 -3.00 10.85
CA VAL A 186 -7.69 -3.70 10.60
C VAL A 186 -8.82 -2.68 10.67
N MET A 187 -9.67 -2.66 9.64
CA MET A 187 -10.77 -1.71 9.47
C MET A 187 -12.01 -2.38 8.87
N GLU A 188 -13.14 -1.68 8.87
CA GLU A 188 -14.38 -2.06 8.18
C GLU A 188 -14.15 -2.37 6.70
N LEU A 189 -14.72 -3.47 6.19
CA LEU A 189 -14.86 -3.68 4.75
C LEU A 189 -16.03 -2.83 4.26
N VAL A 190 -15.71 -1.73 3.59
CA VAL A 190 -16.70 -0.84 2.98
C VAL A 190 -17.08 -1.41 1.61
N ASP A 191 -18.35 -1.77 1.45
CA ASP A 191 -18.95 -2.09 0.16
C ASP A 191 -19.10 -0.82 -0.68
N ALA A 192 -18.07 -0.55 -1.49
CA ALA A 192 -17.89 0.67 -2.29
C ALA A 192 -16.80 0.46 -3.36
N PHE A 193 -16.85 1.24 -4.44
CA PHE A 193 -15.86 1.20 -5.53
C PHE A 193 -14.99 2.47 -5.52
N PRO A 194 -13.67 2.39 -5.77
CA PRO A 194 -12.83 3.58 -5.95
C PRO A 194 -13.41 4.51 -7.02
N LEU A 195 -13.40 5.82 -6.78
CA LEU A 195 -13.97 6.83 -7.68
C LEU A 195 -13.45 6.67 -9.12
N ARG A 196 -12.16 6.34 -9.28
CA ARG A 196 -11.54 6.01 -10.58
C ARG A 196 -12.31 4.99 -11.43
N GLN A 197 -12.99 4.03 -10.81
CA GLN A 197 -13.73 2.95 -11.48
C GLN A 197 -15.17 3.36 -11.86
N ILE A 198 -15.71 4.42 -11.25
CA ILE A 198 -17.08 4.88 -11.51
C ILE A 198 -17.16 5.44 -12.94
N ARG A 199 -18.03 4.85 -13.77
CA ARG A 199 -18.13 5.23 -15.18
C ARG A 199 -18.96 6.49 -15.41
N GLU A 200 -20.06 6.60 -14.69
CA GLU A 200 -21.06 7.66 -14.78
C GLU A 200 -21.57 7.98 -13.38
N VAL A 201 -21.85 9.25 -13.12
CA VAL A 201 -22.45 9.73 -11.87
C VAL A 201 -23.69 10.53 -12.26
N GLY A 202 -24.89 10.11 -11.82
CA GLY A 202 -26.13 10.73 -12.26
C GLY A 202 -26.29 12.23 -11.90
N LYS A 203 -25.49 12.74 -10.95
CA LYS A 203 -25.40 14.16 -10.59
C LYS A 203 -23.95 14.55 -10.23
N PRO A 204 -23.05 14.77 -11.21
CA PRO A 204 -21.62 14.99 -10.96
C PRO A 204 -21.38 16.21 -10.05
N GLY A 205 -22.10 17.32 -10.29
CA GLY A 205 -21.99 18.52 -9.47
C GLY A 205 -22.35 18.33 -8.00
N ARG A 206 -23.28 17.41 -7.67
CA ARG A 206 -23.59 17.07 -6.27
C ARG A 206 -22.38 16.39 -5.61
N LEU A 207 -21.82 15.37 -6.25
CA LEU A 207 -20.65 14.65 -5.72
C LEU A 207 -19.43 15.57 -5.60
N TYR A 208 -19.22 16.45 -6.60
CA TYR A 208 -18.19 17.48 -6.55
C TYR A 208 -18.34 18.41 -5.34
N SER A 209 -19.55 18.93 -5.08
CA SER A 209 -19.82 19.75 -3.89
C SER A 209 -19.64 18.98 -2.59
N GLU A 210 -20.05 17.71 -2.51
CA GLU A 210 -19.83 16.88 -1.32
C GLU A 210 -18.34 16.63 -1.05
N LEU A 211 -17.53 16.42 -2.09
CA LEU A 211 -16.07 16.30 -1.97
C LEU A 211 -15.38 17.62 -1.59
N MET A 212 -15.75 18.74 -2.21
CA MET A 212 -15.20 20.05 -1.85
C MET A 212 -15.57 20.46 -0.41
N ASN A 213 -16.81 20.19 0.01
CA ASN A 213 -17.21 20.38 1.39
C ASN A 213 -16.43 19.46 2.35
N MET A 214 -16.04 18.25 1.93
CA MET A 214 -15.19 17.37 2.74
C MET A 214 -13.78 17.94 2.93
N ILE A 215 -13.17 18.49 1.88
CA ILE A 215 -11.85 19.15 1.94
C ILE A 215 -11.90 20.37 2.87
N VAL A 216 -12.92 21.23 2.73
CA VAL A 216 -13.14 22.39 3.61
C VAL A 216 -13.36 21.94 5.07
N ARG A 217 -14.20 20.93 5.30
CA ARG A 217 -14.49 20.41 6.64
C ARG A 217 -13.25 19.81 7.31
N LEU A 218 -12.36 19.15 6.58
CA LEU A 218 -11.07 18.71 7.12
C LEU A 218 -10.25 19.92 7.61
N ALA A 219 -10.15 20.99 6.81
CA ALA A 219 -9.38 22.18 7.17
C ALA A 219 -9.98 22.98 8.34
N GLN A 220 -11.31 23.09 8.42
CA GLN A 220 -12.01 23.65 9.58
C GLN A 220 -11.71 22.89 10.88
N TYR A 221 -11.40 21.59 10.78
CA TYR A 221 -11.02 20.71 11.88
C TYR A 221 -9.49 20.62 12.09
N GLY A 222 -8.72 21.48 11.40
CA GLY A 222 -7.26 21.60 11.54
C GLY A 222 -6.44 20.64 10.69
N LEU A 223 -7.05 19.92 9.73
CA LEU A 223 -6.41 18.85 8.94
C LEU A 223 -6.44 19.10 7.43
N ILE A 224 -5.45 18.58 6.72
CA ILE A 224 -5.43 18.48 5.24
C ILE A 224 -5.09 17.04 4.89
N HIS A 225 -5.68 16.49 3.82
CA HIS A 225 -5.51 15.07 3.50
C HIS A 225 -4.09 14.74 3.04
N GLY A 226 -3.49 15.60 2.20
CA GLY A 226 -2.13 15.41 1.72
C GLY A 226 -2.01 14.38 0.59
N ASP A 227 -3.12 13.78 0.13
CA ASP A 227 -3.26 13.00 -1.11
C ASP A 227 -4.75 12.81 -1.46
N PHE A 228 -5.51 13.89 -1.71
CA PHE A 228 -6.96 13.80 -1.98
C PHE A 228 -7.25 13.57 -3.47
N ASN A 229 -7.35 12.30 -3.89
CA ASN A 229 -7.44 11.88 -5.30
C ASN A 229 -8.52 10.79 -5.53
N GLU A 230 -8.75 10.40 -6.79
CA GLU A 230 -9.78 9.43 -7.19
C GLU A 230 -9.51 7.96 -6.81
N PHE A 231 -8.32 7.66 -6.27
CA PHE A 231 -7.95 6.35 -5.75
C PHE A 231 -8.26 6.26 -4.25
N ASN A 232 -8.10 7.37 -3.52
CA ASN A 232 -8.31 7.49 -2.07
C ASN A 232 -9.76 7.85 -1.68
N ILE A 233 -10.65 7.98 -2.67
CA ILE A 233 -12.10 8.16 -2.50
C ILE A 233 -12.81 6.88 -2.96
N LEU A 234 -13.58 6.26 -2.08
CA LEU A 234 -14.51 5.18 -2.40
C LEU A 234 -15.93 5.77 -2.52
N ILE A 235 -16.71 5.31 -3.49
CA ILE A 235 -18.12 5.67 -3.67
C ILE A 235 -18.99 4.48 -3.28
N LYS A 236 -19.81 4.66 -2.23
CA LYS A 236 -20.82 3.71 -1.78
C LYS A 236 -22.19 4.09 -2.34
N GLU A 237 -22.98 3.12 -2.81
CA GLU A 237 -24.35 3.42 -3.26
C GLU A 237 -25.20 4.03 -2.12
N PRO A 238 -26.04 5.05 -2.38
CA PRO A 238 -26.45 5.60 -3.69
C PRO A 238 -25.59 6.78 -4.20
N GLY A 239 -24.31 6.86 -3.83
CA GLY A 239 -23.36 7.89 -4.30
C GLY A 239 -22.61 8.63 -3.19
N ILE A 240 -22.49 8.04 -2.00
CA ILE A 240 -21.86 8.63 -0.81
C ILE A 240 -20.33 8.48 -0.92
N PRO A 241 -19.55 9.57 -0.89
CA PRO A 241 -18.10 9.49 -0.87
C PRO A 241 -17.58 9.10 0.53
N ILE A 242 -16.63 8.17 0.57
CA ILE A 242 -15.95 7.65 1.75
C ILE A 242 -14.44 7.77 1.53
N LEU A 243 -13.74 8.40 2.47
CA LEU A 243 -12.32 8.73 2.37
C LEU A 243 -11.45 7.63 3.00
N ILE A 244 -10.29 7.34 2.40
CA ILE A 244 -9.30 6.37 2.87
C ILE A 244 -7.86 6.88 2.70
N ASP A 245 -6.90 6.17 3.30
CA ASP A 245 -5.45 6.39 3.22
C ASP A 245 -4.94 7.69 3.90
N PHE A 246 -4.94 7.67 5.24
CA PHE A 246 -4.59 8.82 6.09
C PHE A 246 -3.10 9.02 6.51
N PRO A 247 -2.06 8.27 6.07
CA PRO A 247 -0.70 8.49 6.57
C PRO A 247 -0.07 9.79 6.02
N GLN A 248 -0.61 10.35 4.93
CA GLN A 248 -0.14 11.62 4.34
C GLN A 248 -0.72 12.87 5.04
N MET A 249 -1.69 12.72 5.94
CA MET A 249 -2.38 13.86 6.56
C MET A 249 -1.45 14.78 7.34
N VAL A 250 -1.68 16.10 7.22
CA VAL A 250 -0.91 17.16 7.87
C VAL A 250 -1.84 18.17 8.57
N SER A 251 -1.28 18.93 9.52
CA SER A 251 -1.98 20.05 10.16
C SER A 251 -2.12 21.24 9.22
N THR A 252 -3.20 22.01 9.33
CA THR A 252 -3.33 23.33 8.69
C THR A 252 -2.30 24.35 9.19
N SER A 253 -1.61 24.08 10.30
CA SER A 253 -0.48 24.87 10.81
C SER A 253 0.88 24.44 10.25
N HIS A 254 0.93 23.50 9.30
CA HIS A 254 2.17 23.13 8.60
C HIS A 254 2.62 24.23 7.63
N ALA A 255 3.93 24.44 7.45
CA ALA A 255 4.47 25.52 6.62
C ALA A 255 3.98 25.50 5.16
N ASN A 256 3.78 24.30 4.59
CA ASN A 256 3.28 24.10 3.23
C ASN A 256 1.75 23.83 3.17
N ALA A 257 0.98 24.14 4.23
CA ALA A 257 -0.45 23.80 4.32
C ALA A 257 -1.27 24.31 3.12
N GLU A 258 -1.09 25.56 2.73
CA GLU A 258 -1.79 26.15 1.57
C GLU A 258 -1.52 25.36 0.27
N TYR A 259 -0.28 24.91 0.04
CA TYR A 259 0.08 24.11 -1.12
C TYR A 259 -0.66 22.77 -1.14
N TYR A 260 -0.68 22.03 -0.04
CA TYR A 260 -1.39 20.74 0.01
C TYR A 260 -2.91 20.91 -0.15
N PHE A 261 -3.51 21.92 0.49
CA PHE A 261 -4.94 22.19 0.36
C PHE A 261 -5.31 22.54 -1.09
N ASN A 262 -4.59 23.48 -1.71
CA ASN A 262 -4.88 23.91 -3.08
C ASN A 262 -4.63 22.77 -4.08
N ARG A 263 -3.65 21.90 -3.85
CA ARG A 263 -3.39 20.71 -4.68
C ARG A 263 -4.47 19.63 -4.49
N ASP A 264 -4.89 19.35 -3.26
CA ASP A 264 -5.98 18.41 -2.96
C ASP A 264 -7.31 18.87 -3.61
N VAL A 265 -7.57 20.18 -3.68
CA VAL A 265 -8.66 20.77 -4.47
C VAL A 265 -8.44 20.59 -5.98
N GLU A 266 -7.24 20.86 -6.49
CA GLU A 266 -6.96 20.81 -7.93
C GLU A 266 -7.02 19.39 -8.50
N CYS A 267 -6.58 18.37 -7.76
CA CYS A 267 -6.72 16.96 -8.13
C CYS A 267 -8.19 16.63 -8.47
N ILE A 268 -9.14 17.07 -7.65
CA ILE A 268 -10.57 16.84 -7.88
C ILE A 268 -11.10 17.71 -9.04
N ARG A 269 -10.65 18.97 -9.18
CA ARG A 269 -11.02 19.82 -10.34
C ARG A 269 -10.60 19.18 -11.66
N LEU A 270 -9.34 18.75 -11.77
CA LEU A 270 -8.79 18.10 -12.96
C LEU A 270 -9.49 16.76 -13.24
N TYR A 271 -9.71 15.93 -12.20
CA TYR A 271 -10.40 14.65 -12.37
C TYR A 271 -11.84 14.83 -12.87
N PHE A 272 -12.64 15.74 -12.29
CA PHE A 272 -14.02 15.96 -12.74
C PHE A 272 -14.10 16.56 -14.15
N ARG A 273 -13.19 17.47 -14.52
CA ARG A 273 -13.12 18.02 -15.88
C ARG A 273 -12.73 16.96 -16.92
N ARG A 274 -11.77 16.09 -16.60
CA ARG A 274 -11.34 14.97 -17.46
C ARG A 274 -12.39 13.87 -17.56
N ARG A 275 -12.99 13.45 -16.43
CA ARG A 275 -13.79 12.22 -16.34
C ARG A 275 -15.29 12.39 -16.56
N PHE A 276 -15.85 13.53 -16.17
CA PHE A 276 -17.29 13.78 -16.22
C PHE A 276 -17.65 15.05 -17.02
N HIS A 277 -16.66 15.69 -17.65
CA HIS A 277 -16.77 16.97 -18.34
C HIS A 277 -17.45 18.06 -17.48
N TYR A 278 -17.27 17.98 -16.16
CA TYR A 278 -17.86 18.89 -15.20
C TYR A 278 -16.79 19.85 -14.67
N GLU A 279 -17.04 21.15 -14.82
CA GLU A 279 -16.21 22.21 -14.26
C GLU A 279 -17.07 23.17 -13.42
N SER A 280 -16.56 23.56 -12.26
CA SER A 280 -17.20 24.51 -11.35
C SER A 280 -16.40 25.81 -11.31
N ALA A 281 -17.09 26.94 -11.48
CA ALA A 281 -16.52 28.26 -11.23
C ALA A 281 -16.28 28.51 -9.72
N LEU A 282 -17.00 27.80 -8.84
CA LEU A 282 -16.85 27.86 -7.39
C LEU A 282 -16.01 26.68 -6.90
N TYR A 283 -14.88 26.98 -6.27
CA TYR A 283 -14.00 26.04 -5.59
C TYR A 283 -13.35 26.73 -4.39
N PRO A 284 -13.13 26.03 -3.27
CA PRO A 284 -12.64 26.65 -2.04
C PRO A 284 -11.16 27.05 -2.15
N ARG A 285 -10.73 28.02 -1.34
CA ARG A 285 -9.33 28.45 -1.21
C ARG A 285 -8.93 28.56 0.25
N PHE A 286 -7.71 28.10 0.55
CA PHE A 286 -7.22 27.94 1.92
C PHE A 286 -7.36 29.19 2.80
N THR A 287 -7.17 30.38 2.23
CA THR A 287 -7.19 31.66 2.97
C THR A 287 -8.56 32.30 3.18
N THR A 288 -9.62 31.81 2.51
CA THR A 288 -10.96 32.44 2.56
C THR A 288 -11.97 31.61 3.38
N ASP A 289 -11.88 30.28 3.30
CA ASP A 289 -12.96 29.39 3.75
C ASP A 289 -12.66 28.62 5.06
N THR A 290 -11.46 28.77 5.62
CA THR A 290 -10.92 27.91 6.71
C THR A 290 -11.07 28.49 8.12
N ASN A 291 -12.30 28.87 8.50
CA ASN A 291 -12.60 29.15 9.91
C ASN A 291 -12.34 27.87 10.75
N ARG A 292 -11.32 27.92 11.63
CA ARG A 292 -10.89 26.77 12.42
C ARG A 292 -11.79 26.56 13.63
N GLU A 293 -12.69 25.60 13.55
CA GLU A 293 -13.62 25.20 14.60
C GLU A 293 -12.99 24.24 15.62
N PHE A 294 -12.14 23.31 15.15
CA PHE A 294 -11.56 22.24 15.97
C PHE A 294 -10.07 21.99 15.67
N ASN A 295 -9.39 21.29 16.60
CA ASN A 295 -7.96 21.00 16.57
C ASN A 295 -7.69 19.49 16.59
N LEU A 296 -8.11 18.76 15.55
CA LEU A 296 -7.90 17.31 15.47
C LEU A 296 -6.42 16.94 15.32
N ASP A 297 -5.62 17.83 14.74
CA ASP A 297 -4.16 17.71 14.67
C ASP A 297 -3.52 17.57 16.07
N VAL A 298 -4.00 18.35 17.05
CA VAL A 298 -3.56 18.27 18.45
C VAL A 298 -4.04 16.97 19.11
N GLN A 299 -5.27 16.51 18.82
CA GLN A 299 -5.80 15.25 19.34
C GLN A 299 -5.02 14.03 18.81
N VAL A 300 -4.68 14.01 17.52
CA VAL A 300 -3.91 12.92 16.90
C VAL A 300 -2.49 12.87 17.46
N ALA A 301 -1.84 14.01 17.70
CA ALA A 301 -0.57 14.06 18.43
C ALA A 301 -0.72 13.53 19.87
N ALA A 302 -1.80 13.88 20.57
CA ALA A 302 -2.09 13.40 21.93
C ALA A 302 -2.41 11.90 22.01
N SER A 303 -2.88 11.27 20.92
CA SER A 303 -3.23 9.84 20.84
C SER A 303 -2.03 8.86 20.96
N GLY A 304 -0.82 9.38 21.16
CA GLY A 304 0.41 8.61 21.36
C GLY A 304 1.44 8.75 20.25
N PHE A 305 1.21 9.63 19.26
CA PHE A 305 2.15 9.88 18.18
C PHE A 305 3.06 11.07 18.50
N ASN A 306 4.26 10.76 19.00
CA ASN A 306 5.21 11.75 19.50
C ASN A 306 5.68 12.69 18.37
N PRO A 307 5.75 14.03 18.54
CA PRO A 307 6.18 14.95 17.47
C PRO A 307 7.53 14.63 16.81
N LYS A 308 8.45 13.96 17.51
CA LYS A 308 9.71 13.45 16.89
C LYS A 308 9.47 12.32 15.88
N GLN A 309 8.41 11.53 16.05
CA GLN A 309 7.99 10.47 15.14
C GLN A 309 7.18 11.03 13.97
N GLN A 310 6.34 12.03 14.20
CA GLN A 310 5.68 12.81 13.15
C GLN A 310 6.73 13.40 12.19
N LYS A 311 7.69 14.18 12.70
CA LYS A 311 8.73 14.80 11.86
C LYS A 311 9.56 13.78 11.07
N VAL A 312 9.97 12.67 11.67
CA VAL A 312 10.74 11.61 10.98
C VAL A 312 9.91 10.93 9.88
N LEU A 313 8.59 10.77 10.08
CA LEU A 313 7.70 10.23 9.06
C LEU A 313 7.40 11.25 7.96
N GLU A 314 7.20 12.53 8.30
CA GLU A 314 7.03 13.63 7.34
C GLU A 314 8.26 13.78 6.45
N GLU A 315 9.47 13.92 7.01
CA GLU A 315 10.73 13.99 6.24
C GLU A 315 10.86 12.81 5.26
N TYR A 316 10.48 11.60 5.68
CA TYR A 316 10.48 10.42 4.82
C TYR A 316 9.43 10.47 3.70
N LEU A 317 8.19 10.86 4.00
CA LEU A 317 7.09 10.91 3.03
C LEU A 317 7.30 12.05 2.02
N ASP A 318 7.92 13.15 2.47
CA ASP A 318 8.42 14.23 1.62
C ASP A 318 9.53 13.75 0.68
N GLU A 319 10.50 12.97 1.16
CA GLU A 319 11.62 12.42 0.37
C GLU A 319 11.21 11.26 -0.57
N HIS A 320 10.22 10.43 -0.22
CA HIS A 320 9.94 9.14 -0.89
C HIS A 320 8.52 8.97 -1.43
N GLY A 321 7.52 9.61 -0.83
CA GLY A 321 6.12 9.52 -1.27
C GLY A 321 5.84 10.40 -2.50
N ARG A 322 6.66 11.43 -2.73
CA ARG A 322 6.54 12.40 -3.83
C ARG A 322 7.26 11.96 -5.12
N GLY A 323 6.99 10.73 -5.54
CA GLY A 323 7.16 10.39 -6.96
C GLY A 323 6.04 11.04 -7.77
N ASP A 324 6.38 11.69 -8.87
CA ASP A 324 5.45 12.49 -9.67
C ASP A 324 4.10 11.79 -9.93
N GLN A 325 3.02 12.51 -9.65
CA GLN A 325 1.71 12.33 -10.29
C GLN A 325 1.58 13.34 -11.45
N GLN A 326 2.70 13.69 -12.09
CA GLN A 326 2.65 14.28 -13.42
C GLN A 326 2.04 13.23 -14.36
N SER A 327 1.08 13.67 -15.17
CA SER A 327 0.24 12.77 -15.94
C SER A 327 1.01 12.09 -17.06
N ASP A 328 1.01 10.75 -17.06
CA ASP A 328 1.28 9.92 -18.24
C ASP A 328 0.13 10.11 -19.27
N ASP A 329 -0.01 11.34 -19.81
CA ASP A 329 -0.87 11.69 -20.95
C ASP A 329 -0.06 11.64 -22.26
N ASP A 330 0.75 10.59 -22.45
CA ASP A 330 1.38 10.34 -23.76
C ASP A 330 0.32 9.77 -24.71
N VAL A 331 -0.23 10.64 -25.55
CA VAL A 331 -1.22 10.30 -26.58
C VAL A 331 -0.51 9.72 -27.80
N SER A 332 -0.16 8.42 -27.74
CA SER A 332 0.22 7.66 -28.93
C SER A 332 -1.02 7.43 -29.80
N ASN A 333 -1.25 8.36 -30.73
CA ASN A 333 -2.37 8.34 -31.64
C ASN A 333 -2.10 7.38 -32.81
N ASP A 334 -2.10 6.08 -32.52
CA ASP A 334 -1.85 5.01 -33.49
C ASP A 334 -3.04 4.87 -34.47
N THR A 335 -3.04 5.72 -35.50
CA THR A 335 -3.80 5.51 -36.72
C THR A 335 -2.99 4.64 -37.67
N ASP A 336 -3.55 3.50 -38.09
CA ASP A 336 -2.93 2.63 -39.09
C ASP A 336 -2.66 3.38 -40.40
N SER A 337 -1.42 3.27 -40.90
CA SER A 337 -1.10 3.52 -42.31
C SER A 337 0.10 2.67 -42.72
N GLU A 338 -0.15 1.55 -43.40
CA GLU A 338 0.90 0.80 -44.09
C GLU A 338 1.46 1.60 -45.27
N SER A 339 2.77 1.52 -45.48
CA SER A 339 3.39 1.73 -46.79
C SER A 339 4.73 1.01 -46.84
N GLU A 340 4.85 0.03 -47.73
CA GLU A 340 6.09 -0.68 -48.01
C GLU A 340 7.14 0.26 -48.66
N SER A 341 8.42 -0.02 -48.42
CA SER A 341 9.48 0.28 -49.38
C SER A 341 10.61 -0.72 -49.19
N ASP A 342 11.01 -1.35 -50.29
CA ASP A 342 11.86 -2.54 -50.33
C ASP A 342 13.38 -2.22 -50.29
N ASP A 343 14.17 -3.28 -50.50
CA ASP A 343 15.46 -3.32 -51.20
C ASP A 343 16.82 -3.16 -50.49
N THR A 344 17.64 -4.20 -50.74
CA THR A 344 19.09 -4.23 -51.04
C THR A 344 20.18 -4.25 -49.94
N ASP A 345 20.77 -5.45 -49.82
CA ASP A 345 22.18 -5.78 -50.11
C ASP A 345 23.29 -5.85 -49.03
N LEU A 346 23.86 -7.07 -48.97
CA LEU A 346 25.29 -7.45 -48.88
C LEU A 346 26.12 -6.98 -47.66
N SER A 347 26.90 -7.81 -46.95
CA SER A 347 27.21 -9.26 -47.02
C SER A 347 27.71 -9.73 -45.61
N ASP A 348 28.46 -10.81 -45.30
CA ASP A 348 29.29 -11.77 -46.07
C ASP A 348 29.61 -13.04 -45.22
N SER A 349 30.42 -13.95 -45.80
CA SER A 349 31.24 -15.00 -45.14
C SER A 349 30.55 -16.13 -44.33
N GLU A 350 30.25 -17.22 -45.03
CA GLU A 350 30.75 -18.60 -44.79
C GLU A 350 30.84 -19.16 -43.34
N ASN A 351 30.20 -20.32 -43.09
CA ASN A 351 30.86 -21.62 -43.36
C ASN A 351 29.87 -22.80 -43.52
N GLU A 352 30.37 -23.94 -44.02
CA GLU A 352 29.73 -25.21 -44.43
C GLU A 352 28.71 -25.86 -43.45
N GLY A 353 27.83 -26.76 -43.98
CA GLY A 353 26.84 -27.47 -43.14
C GLY A 353 26.23 -28.80 -43.66
N ASN A 354 25.91 -28.92 -44.97
CA ASN A 354 25.45 -30.15 -45.68
C ASN A 354 24.10 -30.83 -45.26
N SER A 355 23.26 -31.11 -46.28
CA SER A 355 22.11 -32.07 -46.33
C SER A 355 20.90 -31.86 -45.38
N GLY A 356 19.65 -32.07 -45.82
CA GLY A 356 19.16 -32.36 -47.18
C GLY A 356 17.66 -32.71 -47.23
N SER A 357 17.09 -32.67 -48.44
CA SER A 357 15.84 -33.33 -48.91
C SER A 357 14.56 -33.32 -48.04
N GLU A 358 13.55 -32.60 -48.54
CA GLU A 358 12.15 -33.08 -48.74
C GLU A 358 11.28 -33.38 -47.49
N GLU A 359 9.94 -33.30 -47.52
CA GLU A 359 8.98 -33.12 -48.63
C GLU A 359 7.75 -32.25 -48.24
N LYS A 360 6.78 -32.13 -49.15
CA LYS A 360 5.64 -31.19 -49.15
C LYS A 360 4.38 -31.70 -48.44
N ALA A 361 3.57 -30.79 -47.89
CA ALA A 361 2.10 -30.65 -48.04
C ALA A 361 1.65 -29.41 -47.22
N GLU A 362 0.78 -28.48 -47.65
CA GLU A 362 -0.55 -28.57 -48.28
C GLU A 362 -1.61 -29.19 -47.34
N GLU A 363 -2.76 -28.57 -47.03
CA GLU A 363 -3.33 -27.27 -47.42
C GLU A 363 -4.51 -26.89 -46.46
N ASN A 364 -5.16 -25.74 -46.69
CA ASN A 364 -6.49 -25.31 -46.19
C ASN A 364 -6.64 -25.10 -44.67
N VAL A 365 -6.78 -23.88 -44.14
CA VAL A 365 -7.69 -22.76 -44.51
C VAL A 365 -9.15 -23.19 -44.60
N GLU A 366 -9.92 -22.90 -43.54
CA GLU A 366 -11.18 -22.16 -43.71
C GLU A 366 -11.52 -21.41 -42.41
N ALA A 367 -12.19 -20.27 -42.53
CA ALA A 367 -12.57 -19.43 -41.40
C ALA A 367 -14.06 -19.09 -41.47
N ASN A 368 -14.76 -19.06 -40.34
CA ASN A 368 -16.01 -18.31 -40.24
C ASN A 368 -16.38 -17.84 -38.82
N THR A 369 -16.22 -16.52 -38.64
CA THR A 369 -17.25 -15.57 -38.18
C THR A 369 -18.22 -15.95 -37.02
N SER A 370 -18.04 -15.21 -35.91
CA SER A 370 -19.06 -14.60 -35.03
C SER A 370 -20.40 -15.29 -34.70
N THR A 371 -20.72 -15.35 -33.40
CA THR A 371 -21.88 -14.59 -32.85
C THR A 371 -21.80 -14.43 -31.32
N ASN A 372 -22.56 -13.46 -30.78
CA ASN A 372 -22.58 -13.11 -29.36
C ASN A 372 -23.48 -14.04 -28.52
N ALA A 373 -23.05 -14.36 -27.29
CA ALA A 373 -23.97 -14.74 -26.21
C ALA A 373 -23.44 -14.33 -24.82
N SER A 374 -24.34 -13.82 -23.99
CA SER A 374 -24.12 -13.35 -22.61
C SER A 374 -23.59 -14.42 -21.65
N VAL A 375 -22.69 -14.03 -20.73
CA VAL A 375 -22.45 -14.76 -19.47
C VAL A 375 -22.56 -13.80 -18.28
N LEU A 376 -23.59 -14.01 -17.46
CA LEU A 376 -23.71 -13.41 -16.13
C LEU A 376 -22.70 -14.07 -15.18
N SER A 377 -21.98 -13.27 -14.39
CA SER A 377 -21.10 -13.77 -13.33
C SER A 377 -21.14 -12.85 -12.11
N THR A 378 -22.05 -13.14 -11.17
CA THR A 378 -22.07 -12.51 -9.85
C THR A 378 -20.78 -12.88 -9.10
N THR A 379 -19.92 -11.89 -8.83
CA THR A 379 -18.61 -12.12 -8.18
C THR A 379 -18.75 -12.39 -6.67
N THR A 380 -19.34 -13.53 -6.30
CA THR A 380 -19.32 -14.01 -4.91
C THR A 380 -17.88 -14.24 -4.48
N ALA A 381 -17.39 -13.43 -3.53
CA ALA A 381 -16.02 -13.52 -3.05
C ALA A 381 -15.75 -14.89 -2.40
N LYS A 382 -14.97 -15.75 -3.07
CA LYS A 382 -14.53 -17.04 -2.52
C LYS A 382 -13.61 -16.79 -1.32
N LEU A 383 -14.14 -16.95 -0.12
CA LEU A 383 -13.35 -17.10 1.09
C LEU A 383 -12.64 -18.47 1.06
N GLU A 384 -11.31 -18.49 0.84
CA GLU A 384 -10.54 -19.64 1.29
C GLU A 384 -10.57 -19.65 2.83
N ASN A 385 -11.20 -20.67 3.43
CA ASN A 385 -11.33 -20.79 4.89
C ASN A 385 -9.99 -21.19 5.55
N ILE A 386 -9.04 -20.26 5.54
CA ILE A 386 -7.73 -20.38 6.20
C ILE A 386 -7.81 -19.78 7.61
N THR A 387 -8.43 -20.52 8.54
CA THR A 387 -8.29 -20.29 10.00
C THR A 387 -6.80 -20.24 10.40
N LEU A 388 -6.41 -19.24 11.20
CA LEU A 388 -5.01 -18.92 11.58
C LEU A 388 -4.47 -19.65 12.82
#